data_AF-A0A3C0UA02-F1
#
_entry.id   AF-A0A3C0UA02-F1
#
_cell.length_a   1.000
_cell.length_b   1.000
_cell.length_c   1.000
_cell.angle_alpha   90.00
_cell.angle_beta   90.00
_cell.angle_gamma   90.00
#
_symmetry.space_group_name_H-M   'P 1'
#
loop_
_entity.id
_entity.type
_entity.pdbx_description
1 polymer ?
#
loop_
_entity_poly.entity_id
_entity_poly.type
_entity_poly.pdbx_seq_one_letter_code
_entity_poly.pdbx_strand_id
1 'polypeptide(L)'
;DCALHNVYGMEDAPVRGPKLLGFRVGERGRVRLMFRHAHGLHFAGTTPGSQDDDLPSLVRMPDRSGFELAGADGVFHSATAAIFVDCDIDDFGDSKVSVVDYNATEFGIPINSRSIGTITLATPEVPDPVTLRYAWRSWGPAPLFNDEHLPAPPFRLDLTERDED
;
A
#
# COMPACT_ATOMS: atom_id res chain seq x y z
N ASP A 1 9.20 -1.41 -45.16
CA ASP A 1 7.99 -1.18 -44.37
C ASP A 1 8.26 -1.48 -42.91
N CYS A 2 7.92 -0.51 -42.06
CA CYS A 2 7.88 -0.54 -40.59
C CYS A 2 9.20 -0.76 -39.83
N ALA A 3 9.92 0.36 -39.70
CA ALA A 3 10.96 0.59 -38.72
C ALA A 3 10.41 0.58 -37.27
N LEU A 4 10.99 -0.29 -36.45
CA LEU A 4 10.85 -0.33 -34.99
C LEU A 4 11.95 0.53 -34.37
N HIS A 5 11.72 1.82 -34.14
CA HIS A 5 12.47 2.58 -33.12
C HIS A 5 11.86 3.96 -32.84
N ASN A 6 11.60 4.20 -31.54
CA ASN A 6 11.53 5.49 -30.86
C ASN A 6 10.78 6.64 -31.51
N VAL A 7 9.48 6.77 -31.23
CA VAL A 7 8.87 8.10 -31.02
C VAL A 7 7.77 7.99 -29.97
N TYR A 8 8.13 8.14 -28.70
CA TYR A 8 7.48 9.08 -27.78
C TYR A 8 8.49 9.33 -26.65
N GLY A 9 9.23 10.43 -26.78
CA GLY A 9 10.03 10.99 -25.69
C GLY A 9 9.12 11.53 -24.60
N MET A 10 8.53 10.63 -23.80
CA MET A 10 7.93 10.92 -22.51
C MET A 10 8.72 10.14 -21.46
N GLU A 11 9.86 10.71 -21.04
CA GLU A 11 10.56 10.26 -19.83
C GLU A 11 9.84 10.68 -18.53
N ASP A 12 8.69 11.36 -18.64
CA ASP A 12 7.79 11.67 -17.54
C ASP A 12 6.36 11.26 -17.90
N ALA A 13 5.96 10.06 -17.50
CA ALA A 13 4.54 9.76 -17.29
C ALA A 13 4.26 10.00 -15.80
N PRO A 14 3.65 11.15 -15.41
CA PRO A 14 3.59 11.56 -14.00
C PRO A 14 2.55 10.80 -13.17
N VAL A 15 1.78 9.90 -13.78
CA VAL A 15 0.60 9.29 -13.13
C VAL A 15 0.89 7.80 -12.93
N ARG A 16 1.28 7.43 -11.70
CA ARG A 16 1.51 6.03 -11.29
C ARG A 16 0.66 5.76 -10.05
N GLY A 17 -0.14 4.69 -10.08
CA GLY A 17 -0.89 4.27 -8.89
C GLY A 17 0.03 3.88 -7.72
N PRO A 18 -0.54 3.66 -6.53
CA PRO A 18 0.22 3.31 -5.34
C PRO A 18 1.14 2.11 -5.61
N LYS A 19 2.43 2.27 -5.35
CA LYS A 19 3.42 1.19 -5.55
C LYS A 19 4.08 0.85 -4.22
N LEU A 20 4.04 -0.44 -3.88
CA LEU A 20 4.73 -0.97 -2.71
C LEU A 20 6.24 -0.70 -2.79
N LEU A 21 6.78 -0.12 -1.73
CA LEU A 21 8.20 0.15 -1.53
C LEU A 21 8.86 -0.92 -0.66
N GLY A 22 8.17 -1.35 0.39
CA GLY A 22 8.71 -2.27 1.37
C GLY A 22 7.69 -2.60 2.45
N PHE A 23 8.11 -3.45 3.38
CA PHE A 23 7.29 -3.86 4.51
C PHE A 23 8.14 -4.05 5.77
N ARG A 24 7.46 -4.11 6.92
CA ARG A 24 8.01 -4.55 8.20
C ARG A 24 7.00 -5.45 8.88
N VAL A 25 7.50 -6.47 9.57
CA VAL A 25 6.69 -7.30 10.47
C VAL A 25 7.00 -6.84 11.90
N GLY A 26 6.04 -6.18 12.52
CA GLY A 26 6.12 -5.75 13.91
C GLY A 26 5.57 -6.79 14.89
N GLU A 27 5.51 -6.40 16.16
CA GLU A 27 4.98 -7.26 17.22
C GLU A 27 3.55 -7.74 16.94
N ARG A 28 3.27 -8.99 17.37
CA ARG A 28 1.95 -9.63 17.28
C ARG A 28 1.46 -9.82 15.84
N GLY A 29 2.38 -9.97 14.89
CA GLY A 29 2.07 -10.24 13.49
C GLY A 29 1.49 -9.05 12.72
N ARG A 30 1.67 -7.84 13.23
CA ARG A 30 1.26 -6.63 12.51
C ARG A 30 2.22 -6.38 11.35
N VAL A 31 1.69 -6.43 10.14
CA VAL A 31 2.47 -6.15 8.92
C VAL A 31 2.23 -4.70 8.53
N ARG A 32 3.29 -3.90 8.47
CA ARG A 32 3.27 -2.54 7.93
C ARG A 32 3.78 -2.57 6.50
N LEU A 33 3.02 -1.98 5.58
CA LEU A 33 3.37 -1.78 4.19
C LEU A 33 3.60 -0.30 3.93
N MET A 34 4.60 0.01 3.10
CA MET A 34 4.91 1.37 2.70
C MET A 34 4.72 1.53 1.19
N PHE A 35 4.07 2.61 0.77
CA PHE A 35 3.75 2.89 -0.63
C PHE A 35 4.33 4.24 -1.06
N ARG A 36 4.81 4.32 -2.30
CA ARG A 36 5.02 5.58 -3.02
C ARG A 36 3.86 5.87 -3.96
N HIS A 37 3.76 7.12 -4.42
CA HIS A 37 2.63 7.61 -5.22
C HIS A 37 1.30 7.42 -4.48
N ALA A 38 1.34 7.65 -3.18
CA ALA A 38 0.26 7.39 -2.24
C ALA A 38 -0.44 8.69 -1.79
N HIS A 39 -0.34 9.75 -2.58
CA HIS A 39 -1.11 10.98 -2.34
C HIS A 39 -2.60 10.64 -2.28
N GLY A 40 -3.28 11.05 -1.21
CA GLY A 40 -4.69 10.70 -0.96
C GLY A 40 -4.95 9.19 -0.97
N LEU A 41 -4.02 8.36 -0.49
CA LEU A 41 -4.20 6.91 -0.40
C LEU A 41 -5.48 6.59 0.37
N HIS A 42 -6.39 5.86 -0.26
CA HIS A 42 -7.69 5.54 0.34
C HIS A 42 -8.22 4.20 -0.16
N PHE A 43 -9.21 3.69 0.56
CA PHE A 43 -9.97 2.53 0.14
C PHE A 43 -11.25 2.93 -0.59
N ALA A 44 -11.41 2.50 -1.85
CA ALA A 44 -12.63 2.65 -2.63
C ALA A 44 -13.31 1.30 -2.90
N GLY A 45 -14.63 1.29 -3.00
CA GLY A 45 -15.41 0.10 -3.32
C GLY A 45 -15.11 -0.39 -4.74
N THR A 46 -14.74 -1.67 -4.87
CA THR A 46 -14.47 -2.32 -6.17
C THR A 46 -15.57 -3.27 -6.62
N THR A 47 -16.64 -3.40 -5.83
CA THR A 47 -17.82 -4.21 -6.18
C THR A 47 -18.92 -3.29 -6.70
N PRO A 48 -19.37 -3.43 -7.96
CA PRO A 48 -20.52 -2.69 -8.46
C PRO A 48 -21.75 -2.96 -7.59
N GLY A 49 -22.37 -1.90 -7.04
CA GLY A 49 -23.58 -2.00 -6.22
C GLY A 49 -23.36 -2.21 -4.72
N SER A 50 -22.11 -2.28 -4.23
CA SER A 50 -21.87 -2.13 -2.79
C SER A 50 -21.92 -0.65 -2.43
N GLN A 51 -23.03 -0.23 -1.83
CA GLN A 51 -23.13 1.06 -1.17
C GLN A 51 -22.20 1.02 0.05
N ASP A 52 -20.94 1.43 -0.15
CA ASP A 52 -19.96 1.62 0.93
C ASP A 52 -20.30 2.92 1.66
N ASP A 53 -21.37 2.89 2.45
CA ASP A 53 -21.72 3.94 3.40
C ASP A 53 -21.27 3.49 4.81
N ASP A 54 -20.68 4.41 5.59
CA ASP A 54 -20.38 4.37 7.04
C ASP A 54 -18.98 4.00 7.57
N LEU A 55 -18.03 3.48 6.78
CA LEU A 55 -16.63 3.35 7.25
C LEU A 55 -15.74 4.47 6.70
N PRO A 56 -14.82 5.04 7.51
CA PRO A 56 -13.83 5.97 6.98
C PRO A 56 -13.01 5.22 5.91
N SER A 57 -12.75 5.89 4.78
CA SER A 57 -11.96 5.36 3.66
C SER A 57 -10.54 4.89 4.05
N LEU A 58 -10.13 5.12 5.30
CA LEU A 58 -8.85 4.73 5.87
C LEU A 58 -8.86 3.33 6.51
N VAL A 59 -10.03 2.72 6.79
CA VAL A 59 -10.10 1.39 7.42
C VAL A 59 -11.00 0.46 6.63
N ARG A 60 -10.51 -0.76 6.33
CA ARG A 60 -11.28 -1.83 5.68
C ARG A 60 -11.26 -3.12 6.50
N MET A 61 -12.45 -3.69 6.61
CA MET A 61 -12.66 -5.00 7.22
C MET A 61 -12.05 -6.12 6.36
N PRO A 62 -11.69 -7.27 6.96
CA PRO A 62 -10.99 -8.36 6.28
C PRO A 62 -11.63 -8.82 4.97
N ASP A 63 -12.95 -8.95 4.94
CA ASP A 63 -13.72 -9.42 3.78
C ASP A 63 -13.65 -8.47 2.58
N ARG A 64 -13.29 -7.20 2.80
CA ARG A 64 -13.27 -6.13 1.78
C ARG A 64 -11.89 -5.50 1.56
N SER A 65 -10.87 -5.87 2.32
CA SER A 65 -9.56 -5.22 2.27
C SER A 65 -8.75 -5.61 1.03
N GLY A 66 -8.97 -6.81 0.50
CA GLY A 66 -8.16 -7.38 -0.57
C GLY A 66 -6.80 -7.92 -0.11
N PHE A 67 -6.49 -7.80 1.19
CA PHE A 67 -5.27 -8.30 1.81
C PHE A 67 -5.51 -9.63 2.49
N GLU A 68 -4.62 -10.58 2.24
CA GLU A 68 -4.60 -11.87 2.90
C GLU A 68 -3.19 -12.16 3.45
N LEU A 69 -3.13 -12.66 4.69
CA LEU A 69 -1.93 -13.10 5.38
C LEU A 69 -1.95 -14.62 5.54
N ALA A 70 -0.79 -15.26 5.50
CA ALA A 70 -0.64 -16.68 5.79
C ALA A 70 0.52 -16.93 6.75
N GLY A 71 0.35 -17.89 7.64
CA GLY A 71 1.38 -18.39 8.54
C GLY A 71 2.18 -19.52 7.89
N ALA A 72 2.99 -20.22 8.70
CA ALA A 72 3.82 -21.33 8.22
C ALA A 72 3.01 -22.51 7.65
N ASP A 73 1.72 -22.59 7.97
CA ASP A 73 0.77 -23.57 7.42
C ASP A 73 0.36 -23.28 5.96
N GLY A 74 0.66 -22.08 5.46
CA GLY A 74 0.31 -21.65 4.11
C GLY A 74 -1.17 -21.34 3.89
N VAL A 75 -1.98 -21.31 4.96
CA VAL A 75 -3.41 -21.00 4.88
C VAL A 75 -3.60 -19.49 4.90
N PHE A 76 -4.31 -18.97 3.89
CA PHE A 76 -4.53 -17.53 3.73
C PHE A 76 -5.80 -17.07 4.44
N HIS A 77 -5.64 -16.07 5.28
CA HIS A 77 -6.68 -15.43 6.05
C HIS A 77 -6.77 -13.95 5.67
N SER A 78 -7.98 -13.48 5.41
CA SER A 78 -8.24 -12.07 5.17
C SER A 78 -7.78 -11.21 6.34
N ALA A 79 -7.20 -10.04 6.06
CA ALA A 79 -6.65 -9.14 7.07
C ALA A 79 -7.39 -7.80 7.10
N THR A 80 -7.62 -7.27 8.31
CA THR A 80 -8.05 -5.88 8.48
C THR A 80 -6.93 -4.98 7.99
N ALA A 81 -7.28 -3.94 7.23
CA ALA A 81 -6.33 -2.98 6.70
C ALA A 81 -6.66 -1.57 7.18
N ALA A 82 -5.66 -0.85 7.69
CA ALA A 82 -5.79 0.51 8.18
C ALA A 82 -4.68 1.40 7.59
N ILE A 83 -5.05 2.48 6.94
CA ILE A 83 -4.15 3.49 6.37
C ILE A 83 -3.75 4.47 7.48
N PHE A 84 -2.45 4.71 7.57
CA PHE A 84 -1.84 5.79 8.34
C PHE A 84 -1.18 6.71 7.34
N VAL A 85 -1.74 7.92 7.19
CA VAL A 85 -1.24 8.92 6.25
C VAL A 85 -0.09 9.65 6.94
N ASP A 86 1.11 9.51 6.37
CA ASP A 86 2.24 10.39 6.64
C ASP A 86 2.18 11.53 5.61
N CYS A 87 2.59 12.73 6.02
CA CYS A 87 2.12 14.00 5.47
C CYS A 87 2.27 14.19 3.95
N ASP A 88 1.40 15.02 3.37
CA ASP A 88 1.65 15.63 2.06
C ASP A 88 2.92 16.48 2.15
N ILE A 89 4.02 16.02 1.55
CA ILE A 89 5.12 16.90 1.18
C ILE A 89 4.63 17.69 -0.03
N ASP A 90 3.90 18.77 0.24
CA ASP A 90 3.74 19.81 -0.76
C ASP A 90 5.14 20.34 -1.10
N ASP A 91 5.41 20.48 -2.39
CA ASP A 91 6.60 21.09 -2.97
C ASP A 91 6.61 22.60 -2.63
N PHE A 92 6.76 22.92 -1.34
CA PHE A 92 6.87 24.27 -0.86
C PHE A 92 8.30 24.73 -1.09
N GLY A 93 8.49 25.46 -2.19
CA GLY A 93 9.64 26.31 -2.39
C GLY A 93 10.03 27.01 -1.09
N ASP A 94 11.21 26.68 -0.62
CA ASP A 94 11.97 27.41 0.39
C ASP A 94 11.38 27.57 1.81
N SER A 95 10.38 26.77 2.21
CA SER A 95 9.76 26.90 3.55
C SER A 95 9.88 25.61 4.36
N LYS A 96 11.05 25.46 5.01
CA LYS A 96 11.28 24.70 6.24
C LYS A 96 10.36 23.48 6.45
N VAL A 97 10.75 22.36 5.84
CA VAL A 97 10.19 21.02 6.06
C VAL A 97 10.16 20.71 7.56
N SER A 98 9.01 20.87 8.19
CA SER A 98 8.74 20.31 9.52
C SER A 98 7.92 19.03 9.36
N VAL A 99 8.48 18.09 8.59
CA VAL A 99 7.95 16.74 8.48
C VAL A 99 8.65 15.94 9.56
N VAL A 100 7.98 15.73 10.68
CA VAL A 100 8.41 14.75 11.67
C VAL A 100 7.72 13.44 11.33
N ASP A 101 8.13 12.83 10.22
CA ASP A 101 7.70 11.51 9.78
C ASP A 101 8.50 10.45 10.55
N TYR A 102 7.94 9.95 11.64
CA TYR A 102 8.56 8.83 12.37
C TYR A 102 8.55 7.53 11.55
N ASN A 103 7.58 7.34 10.64
CA ASN A 103 7.51 6.09 9.86
C ASN A 103 8.50 6.09 8.68
N ALA A 104 8.57 7.13 7.84
CA ALA A 104 9.42 7.09 6.64
C ALA A 104 10.94 7.02 6.94
N THR A 105 11.37 7.60 8.06
CA THR A 105 12.76 7.52 8.54
C THR A 105 13.12 6.15 9.11
N GLU A 106 12.18 5.43 9.75
CA GLU A 106 12.36 4.03 10.19
C GLU A 106 12.58 3.07 9.00
N PHE A 107 12.05 3.38 7.82
CA PHE A 107 12.30 2.63 6.59
C PHE A 107 13.55 3.09 5.82
N GLY A 108 14.30 4.08 6.33
CA GLY A 108 15.51 4.61 5.69
C GLY A 108 15.26 5.38 4.39
N ILE A 109 14.04 5.90 4.18
CA ILE A 109 13.67 6.58 2.93
C ILE A 109 13.93 8.08 3.07
N PRO A 110 14.62 8.71 2.09
CA PRO A 110 14.83 10.15 2.13
C PRO A 110 13.49 10.89 2.05
N ILE A 111 13.30 11.84 2.97
CA ILE A 111 12.06 12.60 3.24
C ILE A 111 11.76 13.65 2.13
N ASN A 112 12.40 13.55 0.97
CA ASN A 112 12.09 14.36 -0.22
C ASN A 112 11.17 13.61 -1.19
N SER A 113 10.59 12.49 -0.76
CA SER A 113 9.83 11.60 -1.62
C SER A 113 8.37 12.07 -1.73
N ARG A 114 7.96 12.49 -2.94
CA ARG A 114 6.58 12.75 -3.37
C ARG A 114 5.61 11.68 -2.83
N SER A 115 4.84 12.05 -1.80
CA SER A 115 3.71 11.33 -1.18
C SER A 115 3.94 9.84 -0.85
N ILE A 116 4.23 9.59 0.43
CA ILE A 116 4.35 8.27 1.03
C ILE A 116 3.08 7.94 1.81
N GLY A 117 2.63 6.68 1.74
CA GLY A 117 1.49 6.20 2.51
C GLY A 117 1.81 4.89 3.20
N THR A 118 1.34 4.74 4.44
CA THR A 118 1.56 3.54 5.24
C THR A 118 0.25 2.79 5.44
N ILE A 119 0.27 1.46 5.33
CA ILE A 119 -0.88 0.60 5.66
C ILE A 119 -0.44 -0.41 6.71
N THR A 120 -1.22 -0.56 7.77
CA THR A 120 -1.06 -1.66 8.74
C THR A 120 -2.09 -2.73 8.51
N LEU A 121 -1.65 -3.98 8.55
CA LEU A 121 -2.45 -5.19 8.36
C LEU A 121 -2.36 -6.08 9.61
N ALA A 122 -3.48 -6.68 9.98
CA ALA A 122 -3.51 -7.69 11.03
C ALA A 122 -4.69 -8.65 10.84
N THR A 123 -4.49 -9.90 11.25
CA THR A 123 -5.56 -10.87 11.45
C THR A 123 -5.24 -11.75 12.66
N PRO A 124 -6.18 -11.96 13.60
CA PRO A 124 -5.94 -12.80 14.77
C PRO A 124 -5.71 -14.28 14.40
N GLU A 125 -6.13 -14.70 13.21
CA GLU A 125 -5.97 -16.06 12.69
C GLU A 125 -4.51 -16.36 12.30
N VAL A 126 -3.70 -15.32 12.06
CA VAL A 126 -2.30 -15.41 11.67
C VAL A 126 -1.45 -14.48 12.55
N PRO A 127 -1.14 -14.88 13.79
CA PRO A 127 -0.32 -14.07 14.71
C PRO A 127 1.15 -13.99 14.28
N ASP A 128 1.62 -14.92 13.46
CA ASP A 128 3.00 -15.01 12.94
C ASP A 128 2.97 -15.13 11.40
N PRO A 129 2.73 -14.03 10.67
CA PRO A 129 2.61 -14.07 9.21
C PRO A 129 3.98 -14.28 8.55
N VAL A 130 4.02 -15.17 7.56
CA VAL A 130 5.21 -15.47 6.73
C VAL A 130 4.98 -15.15 5.26
N THR A 131 3.73 -14.95 4.84
CA THR A 131 3.40 -14.58 3.46
C THR A 131 2.23 -13.61 3.45
N LEU A 132 2.28 -12.67 2.52
CA LEU A 132 1.21 -11.72 2.26
C LEU A 132 0.85 -11.73 0.78
N ARG A 133 -0.42 -11.51 0.46
CA ARG A 133 -0.86 -11.20 -0.90
C ARG A 133 -1.94 -10.13 -0.91
N TYR A 134 -1.99 -9.39 -2.02
CA TYR A 134 -2.97 -8.36 -2.29
C TYR A 134 -3.62 -8.58 -3.66
N ALA A 135 -4.95 -8.43 -3.74
CA ALA A 135 -5.74 -8.53 -4.96
C ALA A 135 -5.47 -9.82 -5.78
N TRP A 136 -5.28 -10.96 -5.08
CA TRP A 136 -4.84 -12.21 -5.70
C TRP A 136 -5.95 -13.02 -6.38
N ARG A 137 -7.22 -12.75 -6.06
CA ARG A 137 -8.35 -13.44 -6.67
C ARG A 137 -8.69 -12.76 -8.01
N SER A 138 -8.95 -13.56 -9.05
CA SER A 138 -9.42 -13.10 -10.37
C SER A 138 -10.75 -12.34 -10.32
N TRP A 139 -11.49 -12.49 -9.23
CA TRP A 139 -12.64 -11.68 -8.82
C TRP A 139 -12.47 -11.40 -7.32
N GLY A 140 -12.47 -10.14 -6.91
CA GLY A 140 -12.25 -9.80 -5.50
C GLY A 140 -11.83 -8.35 -5.32
N PRO A 141 -11.79 -7.89 -4.06
CA PRO A 141 -11.55 -6.48 -3.78
C PRO A 141 -10.10 -6.10 -4.16
N ALA A 142 -9.97 -5.08 -5.00
CA ALA A 142 -8.72 -4.36 -5.26
C ALA A 142 -8.88 -2.88 -4.85
N PRO A 143 -9.18 -2.61 -3.56
CA PRO A 143 -9.80 -1.36 -3.15
C PRO A 143 -8.80 -0.22 -2.95
N LEU A 144 -7.52 -0.38 -3.25
CA LEU A 144 -6.49 0.58 -2.85
C LEU A 144 -6.19 1.54 -3.99
N PHE A 145 -6.45 2.83 -3.79
CA PHE A 145 -6.30 3.88 -4.80
C PHE A 145 -5.54 5.08 -4.25
N ASN A 146 -4.91 5.84 -5.15
CA ASN A 146 -4.47 7.21 -4.87
C ASN A 146 -5.58 8.22 -5.22
N ASP A 147 -5.33 9.51 -4.97
CA ASP A 147 -6.26 10.61 -5.28
C ASP A 147 -6.58 10.74 -6.79
N GLU A 148 -5.67 10.30 -7.66
CA GLU A 148 -5.87 10.23 -9.11
C GLU A 148 -6.78 9.04 -9.53
N HIS A 149 -7.34 8.31 -8.56
CA HIS A 149 -8.18 7.13 -8.76
C HIS A 149 -7.46 5.99 -9.50
N LEU A 150 -6.13 5.93 -9.42
CA LEU A 150 -5.35 4.82 -9.95
C LEU A 150 -5.21 3.69 -8.91
N PRO A 151 -5.48 2.42 -9.31
CA PRO A 151 -5.39 1.30 -8.39
C PRO A 151 -3.94 0.87 -8.12
N ALA A 152 -3.69 0.33 -6.93
CA ALA A 152 -2.49 -0.44 -6.65
C ALA A 152 -2.53 -1.77 -7.44
N PRO A 153 -1.43 -2.19 -8.08
CA PRO A 153 -1.38 -3.48 -8.75
C PRO A 153 -1.39 -4.64 -7.74
N PRO A 154 -1.85 -5.86 -8.11
CA PRO A 154 -1.71 -7.04 -7.28
C PRO A 154 -0.24 -7.37 -6.95
N PHE A 155 0.01 -7.92 -5.77
CA PHE A 155 1.36 -8.35 -5.36
C PHE A 155 1.31 -9.50 -4.34
N ARG A 156 2.46 -10.17 -4.17
CA ARG A 156 2.72 -11.19 -3.16
C ARG A 156 4.10 -10.95 -2.54
N LEU A 157 4.20 -11.11 -1.22
CA LEU A 157 5.42 -10.93 -0.45
C LEU A 157 5.72 -12.17 0.39
N ASP A 158 7.01 -12.49 0.48
CA ASP A 158 7.56 -13.33 1.53
C ASP A 158 7.92 -12.44 2.72
N LEU A 159 7.41 -12.76 3.91
CA LEU A 159 7.58 -11.97 5.14
C LEU A 159 8.60 -12.60 6.10
N THR A 160 9.32 -13.63 5.66
CA THR A 160 10.34 -14.30 6.48
C THR A 160 11.62 -13.48 6.63
N GLU A 161 11.83 -12.49 5.76
CA GLU A 161 12.85 -11.46 5.90
C GLU A 161 12.46 -10.50 7.03
N ARG A 162 12.76 -10.91 8.27
CA ARG A 162 12.74 -10.01 9.42
C ARG A 162 14.07 -9.27 9.39
N ASP A 163 14.05 -7.95 9.36
CA ASP A 163 15.25 -7.19 9.68
C ASP A 163 15.69 -7.67 11.07
N GLU A 164 16.83 -8.36 11.13
CA GLU A 164 17.46 -8.76 12.38
C GLU A 164 17.96 -7.48 13.05
N ASP A 165 17.39 -7.14 14.21
CA ASP A 165 17.90 -6.08 15.10
C ASP A 165 19.32 -6.39 15.59
#